data_AF-A0AAX0ITC5-F1
#
_entry.id   AF-A0AAX0ITC5-F1
#
_cell.length_a   1.000
_cell.length_b   1.000
_cell.length_c   1.000
_cell.angle_alpha   90.00
_cell.angle_beta   90.00
_cell.angle_gamma   90.00
#
_symmetry.space_group_name_H-M   'P 1'
#
loop_
_entity.id
_entity.type
_entity.pdbx_description
1 polymer ?
#
loop_
_entity_poly.entity_id
_entity_poly.type
_entity_poly.pdbx_seq_one_letter_code
_entity_poly.pdbx_strand_id
1 'polypeptide(L)'
;MEIEKLKKTANNLMWFGLLTQWILLFSPITRRVGMGIGMGLILLVLPFLILSVILSLLLFLYISYEEKSFKNTWGQLLIMSLWLGYEALLYTQAIG
;
A
#
# COMPACT_ATOMS: atom_id res chain seq x y z
N MET A 1 7.33 24.30 0.32
CA MET A 1 8.33 23.66 -0.56
C MET A 1 8.76 22.28 -0.09
N GLU A 2 9.20 22.09 1.17
CA GLU A 2 9.58 20.74 1.66
C GLU A 2 8.37 19.81 1.86
N ILE A 3 7.28 20.31 2.47
CA ILE A 3 6.04 19.54 2.67
C ILE A 3 5.39 19.12 1.34
N GLU A 4 5.41 19.97 0.31
CA GLU A 4 4.87 19.63 -1.00
C GLU A 4 5.66 18.51 -1.70
N LYS A 5 7.00 18.54 -1.57
CA LYS A 5 7.86 17.44 -2.05
C LYS A 5 7.56 16.16 -1.28
N LEU A 6 7.45 16.24 0.04
CA LEU A 6 7.06 15.12 0.90
C LEU A 6 5.71 14.54 0.51
N LYS A 7 4.71 15.38 0.26
CA LYS A 7 3.37 14.97 -0.17
C LYS A 7 3.41 14.28 -1.53
N LYS A 8 4.18 14.80 -2.48
CA LYS A 8 4.40 14.15 -3.78
C LYS A 8 5.06 12.78 -3.61
N THR A 9 6.10 12.68 -2.79
CA THR A 9 6.80 11.42 -2.50
C THR A 9 5.88 10.41 -1.82
N ALA A 10 5.13 10.83 -0.80
CA ALA A 10 4.15 9.99 -0.10
C ALA A 10 3.09 9.46 -1.07
N ASN A 11 2.56 10.33 -1.94
CA ASN A 11 1.55 9.94 -2.92
C ASN A 11 2.12 8.97 -3.97
N ASN A 12 3.35 9.18 -4.43
CA ASN A 12 4.01 8.26 -5.36
C ASN A 12 4.24 6.88 -4.73
N LEU A 13 4.73 6.84 -3.48
CA LEU A 13 4.90 5.60 -2.71
C LEU A 13 3.56 4.88 -2.51
N MET A 14 2.51 5.63 -2.16
CA MET A 14 1.16 5.08 -1.99
C MET A 14 0.68 4.38 -3.25
N TRP A 15 0.66 5.10 -4.38
CA TRP A 15 0.15 4.55 -5.64
C TRP A 15 1.03 3.43 -6.19
N PHE A 16 2.36 3.53 -6.03
CA PHE A 16 3.27 2.46 -6.40
C PHE A 16 2.96 1.18 -5.62
N GLY A 17 2.86 1.26 -4.29
CA GLY A 17 2.53 0.11 -3.45
C GLY A 17 1.16 -0.47 -3.77
N LEU A 18 0.11 0.37 -3.69
CA LEU A 18 -1.28 -0.06 -3.85
C LEU A 18 -1.58 -0.62 -5.25
N LEU A 19 -1.19 0.07 -6.33
CA LEU A 19 -1.47 -0.41 -7.68
C LEU A 19 -0.71 -1.68 -7.99
N THR A 20 0.56 -1.76 -7.57
CA THR A 20 1.38 -2.94 -7.82
C THR A 20 0.83 -4.14 -7.04
N GLN A 21 0.46 -3.97 -5.77
CA GLN A 21 -0.20 -5.02 -4.98
C GLN A 21 -1.54 -5.43 -5.60
N TRP A 22 -2.36 -4.47 -6.02
CA TRP A 22 -3.66 -4.76 -6.63
C TRP A 22 -3.50 -5.57 -7.93
N ILE A 23 -2.55 -5.19 -8.79
CA ILE A 23 -2.22 -5.96 -10.00
C ILE A 23 -1.71 -7.36 -9.62
N LEU A 24 -0.83 -7.47 -8.64
CA LEU A 24 -0.30 -8.78 -8.23
C LEU A 24 -1.38 -9.68 -7.60
N LEU A 25 -2.32 -9.15 -6.83
CA LEU A 25 -3.36 -9.94 -6.17
C LEU A 25 -4.52 -10.30 -7.11
N PHE A 26 -4.89 -9.40 -8.02
CA PHE A 26 -6.10 -9.55 -8.84
C PHE A 26 -5.83 -9.81 -10.32
N SER A 27 -4.59 -9.71 -10.81
CA SER A 27 -4.34 -9.97 -12.24
C SER A 27 -4.53 -11.46 -12.60
N PRO A 28 -4.84 -11.75 -13.88
CA PRO A 28 -4.86 -13.12 -14.38
C PRO A 28 -3.51 -13.85 -14.25
N ILE A 29 -2.41 -13.11 -14.06
CA ILE A 29 -1.05 -13.66 -13.94
C ILE A 29 -0.95 -14.50 -12.66
N THR A 30 -1.52 -14.03 -11.56
CA THR A 30 -1.58 -14.77 -10.28
C THR A 30 -2.41 -16.05 -10.38
N ARG A 31 -3.43 -16.06 -11.25
CA ARG A 31 -4.26 -17.26 -11.52
C ARG A 31 -3.65 -18.23 -12.53
N ARG A 32 -2.86 -17.74 -13.49
CA ARG A 32 -2.22 -18.57 -14.55
C ARG A 32 -0.86 -19.12 -14.14
N VAL A 33 -0.11 -18.40 -13.33
CA VAL A 33 1.18 -18.87 -12.83
C VAL A 33 0.90 -19.82 -11.68
N GLY A 34 0.50 -21.04 -12.03
CA GLY A 34 0.21 -22.10 -11.07
C GLY A 34 1.33 -22.28 -10.05
N MET A 35 0.93 -22.63 -8.81
CA MET A 35 1.69 -23.06 -7.62
C MET A 35 3.20 -23.34 -7.82
N GLY A 36 3.98 -22.32 -8.16
CA GLY A 36 5.38 -22.47 -8.54
C GLY A 36 6.13 -21.14 -8.50
N ILE A 37 7.04 -20.92 -9.46
CA ILE A 37 8.01 -19.81 -9.48
C ILE A 37 7.36 -18.42 -9.30
N GLY A 38 6.16 -18.18 -9.86
CA GLY A 38 5.48 -16.90 -9.67
C GLY A 38 5.01 -16.64 -8.24
N MET A 39 4.65 -17.69 -7.49
CA MET A 39 4.25 -17.56 -6.09
C MET A 39 5.44 -17.19 -5.21
N GLY A 40 6.62 -17.74 -5.50
CA GLY A 40 7.88 -17.37 -4.82
C GLY A 40 8.29 -15.92 -5.06
N LEU A 41 8.15 -15.42 -6.29
CA LEU A 41 8.41 -14.00 -6.60
C LEU A 41 7.40 -13.07 -5.92
N ILE A 42 6.13 -13.46 -5.85
CA ILE A 42 5.11 -12.70 -5.12
C ILE A 42 5.44 -12.64 -3.63
N LEU A 43 5.80 -13.76 -3.00
CA LEU A 43 6.20 -13.80 -1.59
C LEU A 43 7.43 -12.94 -1.30
N LEU A 44 8.32 -12.78 -2.26
CA LEU A 44 9.51 -11.93 -2.11
C LEU A 44 9.17 -10.45 -2.28
N VAL A 45 8.34 -10.08 -3.25
CA VAL A 45 8.05 -8.68 -3.61
C VAL A 45 6.95 -8.07 -2.75
N LEU A 46 5.92 -8.84 -2.40
CA LEU A 46 4.74 -8.36 -1.67
C LEU A 46 5.10 -7.69 -0.32
N PRO A 47 6.01 -8.23 0.52
CA PRO A 47 6.40 -7.57 1.77
C PRO A 47 7.02 -6.18 1.56
N PHE A 48 7.82 -6.00 0.50
CA PHE A 48 8.39 -4.68 0.18
C PHE A 48 7.31 -3.69 -0.26
N LEU A 49 6.31 -4.16 -1.00
CA LEU A 49 5.19 -3.32 -1.39
C LEU A 49 4.34 -2.93 -0.16
N ILE A 50 4.10 -3.86 0.78
CA ILE A 50 3.38 -3.56 2.03
C ILE A 50 4.14 -2.51 2.83
N LEU A 51 5.47 -2.67 2.95
CA LEU A 51 6.33 -1.67 3.59
C LEU A 51 6.25 -0.30 2.90
N SER A 52 6.15 -0.25 1.58
CA SER A 52 6.00 1.03 0.85
C SER A 52 4.69 1.75 1.18
N VAL A 53 3.59 1.00 1.37
CA VAL A 53 2.29 1.55 1.80
C VAL A 53 2.36 2.01 3.25
N ILE A 54 2.98 1.25 4.15
CA ILE A 54 3.19 1.64 5.56
C ILE A 54 4.03 2.92 5.65
N LEU A 55 5.14 3.00 4.90
CA LEU A 55 5.98 4.19 4.86
C LEU A 55 5.21 5.40 4.33
N SER A 56 4.41 5.23 3.27
CA SER A 56 3.54 6.29 2.78
C SER A 56 2.53 6.74 3.85
N LEU A 57 1.95 5.80 4.60
CA LEU A 57 1.03 6.09 5.69
C LEU A 57 1.68 6.92 6.79
N LEU A 58 2.88 6.56 7.21
CA LEU A 58 3.66 7.34 8.17
C LEU A 58 3.97 8.75 7.64
N LEU A 59 4.32 8.89 6.36
CA LEU A 59 4.55 10.20 5.75
C LEU A 59 3.28 11.05 5.73
N PHE A 60 2.11 10.48 5.40
CA PHE A 60 0.86 11.22 5.43
C PHE A 60 0.44 11.60 6.86
N LEU A 61 0.70 10.76 7.86
CA LEU A 61 0.50 11.12 9.27
C LEU A 61 1.40 12.28 9.68
N TYR A 62 2.68 12.23 9.30
CA TYR A 62 3.63 13.31 9.55
C TYR A 62 3.20 14.61 8.87
N ILE A 63 2.78 14.58 7.60
CA ILE A 63 2.26 15.75 6.89
C ILE A 63 1.02 16.31 7.60
N SER A 64 0.12 15.45 8.08
CA SER A 64 -1.08 15.88 8.81
C SER A 64 -0.74 16.57 10.13
N TYR A 65 0.28 16.06 10.82
CA TYR A 65 0.80 16.64 12.05
C TYR A 65 1.44 18.01 11.79
N GLU A 66 2.30 18.13 10.78
CA GLU A 66 2.94 19.38 10.39
C GLU A 66 1.92 20.44 9.92
N GLU A 67 0.94 20.05 9.11
CA GLU A 67 -0.14 20.94 8.65
C GLU A 67 -1.19 21.23 9.75
N LYS A 68 -1.08 20.56 10.92
CA LYS A 68 -2.07 20.59 12.02
C LYS A 68 -3.51 20.33 11.53
N SER A 69 -3.65 19.59 10.44
CA SER A 69 -4.91 19.38 9.75
C SER A 69 -4.89 18.06 8.99
N PHE A 70 -5.91 17.24 9.22
CA PHE A 70 -6.12 16.01 8.48
C PHE A 70 -6.91 16.20 7.18
N LYS A 71 -7.51 17.38 6.95
CA LYS A 71 -8.43 17.58 5.80
C LYS A 71 -7.78 17.23 4.45
N ASN A 72 -6.47 17.47 4.33
CA ASN A 72 -5.73 17.31 3.09
C ASN A 72 -5.16 15.90 2.85
N THR A 73 -5.19 15.05 3.87
CA THR A 73 -4.53 13.73 3.93
C THR A 73 -5.49 12.60 4.31
N TRP A 74 -6.69 12.94 4.81
CA TRP A 74 -7.68 12.02 5.33
C TRP A 74 -8.07 10.94 4.32
N GLY A 75 -8.28 11.32 3.06
CA GLY A 75 -8.62 10.37 2.00
C GLY A 75 -7.52 9.33 1.78
N GLN A 76 -6.26 9.77 1.73
CA GLN A 76 -5.10 8.88 1.57
C GLN A 76 -4.96 7.95 2.77
N LEU A 77 -5.05 8.49 3.99
CA LEU A 77 -4.98 7.71 5.23
C LEU A 77 -6.06 6.64 5.30
N LEU A 78 -7.30 6.97 4.92
CA LEU A 78 -8.40 6.00 4.87
C LEU A 78 -8.13 4.89 3.86
N ILE A 79 -7.76 5.24 2.62
CA ILE A 79 -7.51 4.26 1.56
C ILE A 79 -6.43 3.27 1.99
N MET A 80 -5.30 3.77 2.50
CA MET A 80 -4.21 2.90 2.94
C MET A 80 -4.57 2.07 4.17
N SER A 81 -5.28 2.64 5.14
CA SER A 81 -5.69 1.90 6.34
C SER A 81 -6.66 0.77 6.00
N LEU A 82 -7.63 1.03 5.13
CA LEU A 82 -8.57 0.01 4.64
C LEU A 82 -7.85 -1.07 3.85
N TRP A 83 -6.88 -0.69 3.00
CA TRP A 83 -6.12 -1.65 2.22
C TRP A 83 -5.24 -2.55 3.10
N LEU A 84 -4.49 -1.99 4.05
CA LEU A 84 -3.68 -2.77 4.99
C LEU A 84 -4.56 -3.68 5.87
N GLY A 85 -5.74 -3.19 6.29
CA GLY A 85 -6.72 -4.01 7.00
C GLY A 85 -7.23 -5.18 6.15
N TYR A 86 -7.53 -4.94 4.88
CA TYR A 86 -7.90 -6.00 3.93
C TYR A 86 -6.78 -7.04 3.75
N GLU A 87 -5.53 -6.61 3.57
CA GLU A 87 -4.37 -7.51 3.49
C GLU A 87 -4.18 -8.35 4.76
N ALA A 88 -4.37 -7.75 5.95
CA ALA A 88 -4.31 -8.48 7.22
C ALA A 88 -5.43 -9.53 7.35
N LEU A 89 -6.64 -9.21 6.91
CA LEU A 89 -7.77 -10.14 6.91
C LEU A 89 -7.56 -11.29 5.91
N LEU A 90 -6.99 -11.02 4.74
CA LEU A 90 -6.58 -12.05 3.79
C LEU A 90 -5.51 -12.97 4.37
N TYR A 91 -4.49 -12.40 5.02
CA TYR A 91 -3.39 -13.17 5.60
C TYR A 91 -3.86 -14.09 6.74
N THR A 92 -4.81 -13.61 7.55
CA THR A 92 -5.41 -14.38 8.65
C THR A 92 -6.49 -15.36 8.20
N GLN A 93 -6.78 -15.46 6.90
CA GLN A 93 -7.86 -16.28 6.32
C GLN A 93 -9.26 -15.96 6.90
N ALA A 94 -9.43 -14.78 7.50
CA ALA A 94 -10.72 -14.37 8.07
C ALA A 94 -11.79 -14.12 6.99
N ILE A 95 -11.36 -13.86 5.75
CA ILE A 95 -12.23 -13.56 4.59
C ILE A 95 -11.83 -14.33 3.31
N GLY A 96 -11.19 -15.51 3.44
CA GLY A 96 -10.68 -16.30 2.32
C GLY A 96 -10.84 -17.79 2.51
#